data_AF-A0A6L6WW51-F1
#
_entry.id   AF-A0A6L6WW51-F1
#
_cell.length_a   1.000
_cell.length_b   1.000
_cell.length_c   1.000
_cell.angle_alpha   90.00
_cell.angle_beta   90.00
_cell.angle_gamma   90.00
#
_symmetry.space_group_name_H-M   'P 1'
#
loop_
_entity.id
_entity.type
_entity.pdbx_description
1 polymer ?
#
loop_
_entity_poly.entity_id
_entity_poly.type
_entity_poly.pdbx_seq_one_letter_code
_entity_poly.pdbx_strand_id
1 'polypeptide(L)'
;MLWPKAVKERLKTGGDLEIVQSYPYRSAAPSTLWGSLSEETREELFLSGYTNYFFWTLVPAFSQVLRRKTRDGVRVRFLLGDPGGEVTRQREAVEDIALSVSTRINMTLEELARLDPVEGLEVRFSAPEDAINHVSLSVFRFDGDALVTPHLARLVGHDSPLLHLRRVGEGGMFDRFSEHAEELWSRSRSVG
;
A
#
# COMPACT_ATOMS: atom_id res chain seq x y z
N MET A 1 6.55 -12.64 46.14
CA MET A 1 5.23 -12.64 45.48
C MET A 1 5.44 -12.21 44.03
N LEU A 2 5.24 -13.13 43.08
CA LEU A 2 5.47 -12.90 41.65
C LEU A 2 4.18 -12.35 41.03
N TRP A 3 4.28 -11.16 40.45
CA TRP A 3 3.21 -10.50 39.71
C TRP A 3 2.77 -11.38 38.52
N PRO A 4 1.48 -11.71 38.34
CA PRO A 4 1.04 -12.38 37.14
C PRO A 4 1.24 -11.41 35.97
N LYS A 5 2.00 -11.83 34.95
CA LYS A 5 2.01 -11.17 33.64
C LYS A 5 0.56 -10.93 33.25
N ALA A 6 0.13 -9.67 33.25
CA ALA A 6 -1.21 -9.28 32.90
C ALA A 6 -1.44 -9.59 31.43
N VAL A 7 -1.88 -10.81 31.13
CA VAL A 7 -2.51 -11.14 29.86
C VAL A 7 -3.85 -10.42 29.87
N LYS A 8 -3.86 -9.17 29.40
CA LYS A 8 -5.10 -8.55 28.93
C LYS A 8 -5.42 -9.21 27.59
N GLU A 9 -6.09 -10.36 27.62
CA GLU A 9 -6.92 -10.77 26.48
C GLU A 9 -8.00 -9.70 26.33
N ARG A 10 -7.73 -8.72 25.47
CA ARG A 10 -8.75 -7.76 25.06
C ARG A 10 -9.65 -8.52 24.09
N LEU A 11 -10.82 -8.96 24.56
CA LEU A 11 -11.87 -9.48 23.69
C LEU A 11 -12.23 -8.38 22.68
N LYS A 12 -11.77 -8.53 21.44
CA LYS A 12 -12.16 -7.65 20.34
C LYS A 12 -13.61 -7.99 19.98
N THR A 13 -14.46 -6.97 19.84
CA THR A 13 -15.88 -7.13 19.52
C THR A 13 -16.27 -6.18 18.40
N GLY A 14 -17.13 -6.61 17.48
CA GLY A 14 -17.59 -5.77 16.37
C GLY A 14 -16.44 -5.34 15.45
N GLY A 15 -16.40 -4.05 15.07
CA GLY A 15 -15.39 -3.51 14.14
C GLY A 15 -13.93 -3.65 14.60
N ASP A 16 -13.67 -3.77 15.90
CA ASP A 16 -12.32 -4.02 16.44
C ASP A 16 -11.73 -5.36 15.96
N LEU A 17 -12.56 -6.31 15.53
CA LEU A 17 -12.14 -7.62 15.04
C LEU A 17 -11.30 -7.54 13.77
N GLU A 18 -11.49 -6.51 12.95
CA GLU A 18 -10.76 -6.37 11.70
C GLU A 18 -9.34 -5.85 11.89
N ILE A 19 -9.05 -5.09 12.97
CA ILE A 19 -7.67 -4.65 13.24
C ILE A 19 -6.90 -5.84 13.75
N VAL A 20 -6.03 -6.43 12.93
CA VAL A 20 -5.08 -7.45 13.36
C VAL A 20 -4.06 -6.79 14.29
N GLN A 21 -3.40 -5.74 13.80
CA GLN A 21 -2.38 -5.00 14.52
C GLN A 21 -2.30 -3.55 14.02
N SER A 22 -1.95 -2.63 14.92
CA SER A 22 -1.53 -1.27 14.57
C SER A 22 -0.05 -1.10 14.86
N TYR A 23 0.61 -0.30 14.03
CA TYR A 23 2.01 0.07 14.19
C TYR A 23 2.09 1.60 14.31
N PRO A 24 2.89 2.13 15.25
CA PRO A 24 3.02 3.57 15.46
C PRO A 24 3.62 4.30 14.25
N TYR A 25 4.41 3.60 13.44
CA TYR A 25 4.97 4.05 12.17
C TYR A 25 5.13 2.85 11.23
N ARG A 26 5.00 3.06 9.92
CA ARG A 26 5.02 1.99 8.90
C ARG A 26 6.33 1.20 8.92
N SER A 27 7.45 1.85 9.21
CA SER A 27 8.75 1.16 9.33
C SER A 27 8.86 0.24 10.55
N ALA A 28 7.93 0.27 11.52
CA ALA A 28 7.85 -0.72 12.59
C ALA A 28 7.20 -2.03 12.15
N ALA A 29 6.51 -2.04 11.01
CA ALA A 29 5.94 -3.26 10.47
C ALA A 29 7.07 -4.17 9.94
N PRO A 30 7.17 -5.43 10.38
CA PRO A 30 8.23 -6.33 9.94
C PRO A 30 8.23 -6.50 8.42
N SER A 31 9.40 -6.55 7.78
CA SER A 31 9.52 -6.88 6.34
C SER A 31 8.90 -8.24 6.02
N THR A 32 8.94 -9.18 6.98
CA THR A 32 8.28 -10.49 6.86
C THR A 32 6.76 -10.38 6.72
N LEU A 33 6.11 -9.36 7.27
CA LEU A 33 4.67 -9.14 7.07
C LEU A 33 4.38 -8.81 5.60
N TRP A 34 5.09 -7.83 5.03
CA TRP A 34 4.95 -7.43 3.64
C TRP A 34 5.25 -8.58 2.68
N GLY A 35 6.33 -9.31 2.96
CA GLY A 35 6.73 -10.47 2.15
C GLY A 35 5.70 -11.61 2.22
N SER A 36 5.23 -11.96 3.42
CA SER A 36 4.27 -13.06 3.59
C SER A 36 2.93 -12.74 2.94
N LEU A 37 2.39 -11.54 3.15
CA LEU A 37 1.14 -11.12 2.49
C LEU A 37 1.27 -11.11 0.97
N SER A 38 2.40 -10.61 0.45
CA SER A 38 2.69 -10.63 -0.99
C SER A 38 2.80 -12.05 -1.55
N GLU A 39 3.35 -13.00 -0.78
CA GLU A 39 3.48 -14.41 -1.18
C GLU A 39 2.17 -15.18 -1.05
N GLU A 40 1.35 -14.88 -0.04
CA GLU A 40 0.15 -15.65 0.25
C GLU A 40 -1.05 -15.25 -0.62
N THR A 41 -1.02 -14.05 -1.21
CA THR A 41 -2.08 -13.50 -2.09
C THR A 41 -2.39 -14.44 -3.26
N ARG A 42 -3.67 -14.75 -3.52
CA ARG A 42 -4.11 -15.72 -4.55
C ARG A 42 -5.08 -15.16 -5.56
N GLU A 43 -5.75 -14.06 -5.27
CA GLU A 43 -6.77 -13.48 -6.16
C GLU A 43 -6.30 -12.12 -6.66
N GLU A 44 -5.90 -11.25 -5.74
CA GLU A 44 -5.66 -9.85 -6.05
C GLU A 44 -4.58 -9.23 -5.14
N LEU A 45 -3.55 -8.71 -5.79
CA LEU A 45 -2.52 -7.84 -5.21
C LEU A 45 -2.73 -6.41 -5.72
N PHE A 46 -3.26 -5.52 -4.87
CA PHE A 46 -3.50 -4.12 -5.24
C PHE A 46 -2.69 -3.16 -4.38
N LEU A 47 -1.70 -2.52 -5.00
CA LEU A 47 -0.78 -1.59 -4.36
C LEU A 47 -1.17 -0.14 -4.68
N SER A 48 -2.08 0.40 -3.86
CA SER A 48 -2.53 1.81 -3.93
C SER A 48 -1.70 2.67 -2.98
N GLY A 49 -0.43 2.83 -3.33
CA GLY A 49 0.49 3.72 -2.63
C GLY A 49 1.08 4.72 -3.60
N TYR A 50 1.17 5.98 -3.19
CA TYR A 50 1.57 7.07 -4.09
C TYR A 50 2.92 6.83 -4.80
N THR A 51 3.85 6.14 -4.15
CA THR A 51 5.20 5.87 -4.69
C THR A 51 5.56 4.39 -4.84
N ASN A 52 5.10 3.48 -3.96
CA ASN A 52 5.35 2.03 -3.97
C ASN A 52 6.81 1.50 -4.02
N TYR A 53 7.84 2.34 -4.21
CA TYR A 53 9.23 1.88 -4.46
C TYR A 53 9.81 0.99 -3.37
N PHE A 54 9.38 1.19 -2.13
CA PHE A 54 9.89 0.48 -0.95
C PHE A 54 9.60 -1.02 -1.00
N PHE A 55 8.66 -1.50 -1.82
CA PHE A 55 8.41 -2.93 -1.99
C PHE A 55 9.65 -3.69 -2.48
N TRP A 56 10.46 -3.09 -3.36
CA TRP A 56 11.71 -3.69 -3.83
C TRP A 56 12.81 -3.73 -2.77
N THR A 57 12.68 -2.93 -1.71
CA THR A 57 13.58 -2.94 -0.55
C THR A 57 13.09 -3.90 0.54
N LEU A 58 11.77 -3.99 0.76
CA LEU A 58 11.20 -4.77 1.85
C LEU A 58 10.89 -6.23 1.48
N VAL A 59 10.53 -6.51 0.23
CA VAL A 59 10.13 -7.84 -0.22
C VAL A 59 11.26 -8.45 -1.06
N PRO A 60 11.89 -9.54 -0.58
CA PRO A 60 12.95 -10.21 -1.33
C PRO A 60 12.49 -10.64 -2.72
N ALA A 61 13.30 -10.34 -3.73
CA ALA A 61 13.03 -10.71 -5.13
C ALA A 61 11.62 -10.32 -5.60
N PHE A 62 11.10 -9.15 -5.18
CA PHE A 62 9.73 -8.73 -5.46
C PHE A 62 9.33 -8.81 -6.95
N SER A 63 10.23 -8.44 -7.88
CA SER A 63 10.01 -8.60 -9.32
C SER A 63 9.68 -10.05 -9.73
N GLN A 64 10.31 -11.05 -9.09
CA GLN A 64 10.02 -12.47 -9.33
C GLN A 64 8.71 -12.89 -8.66
N VAL A 65 8.36 -12.31 -7.51
CA VAL A 65 7.05 -12.49 -6.87
C VAL A 65 5.95 -12.03 -7.82
N LEU A 66 6.06 -10.83 -8.38
CA LEU A 66 5.08 -10.29 -9.34
C LEU A 66 4.93 -11.19 -10.57
N ARG A 67 6.04 -11.62 -11.19
CA ARG A 67 6.00 -12.55 -12.34
C ARG A 67 5.35 -13.89 -12.01
N ARG A 68 5.59 -14.44 -10.82
CA ARG A 68 4.92 -15.68 -10.38
C ARG A 68 3.43 -15.44 -10.18
N LYS A 69 3.05 -14.36 -9.49
CA LYS A 69 1.66 -14.03 -9.18
C LYS A 69 0.82 -13.89 -10.44
N THR A 70 1.28 -13.11 -11.41
CA THR A 70 0.55 -12.95 -12.67
C THR A 70 0.44 -14.25 -13.46
N ARG A 71 1.52 -15.04 -13.54
CA ARG A 71 1.50 -16.37 -14.18
C ARG A 71 0.49 -17.32 -13.51
N ASP A 72 0.37 -17.24 -12.19
CA ASP A 72 -0.55 -18.05 -11.41
C ASP A 72 -2.00 -17.50 -11.45
N GLY A 73 -2.26 -16.45 -12.24
CA GLY A 73 -3.58 -15.88 -12.47
C GLY A 73 -4.00 -14.78 -11.49
N VAL A 74 -3.11 -14.35 -10.58
CA VAL A 74 -3.38 -13.27 -9.63
C VAL A 74 -3.45 -11.95 -10.37
N ARG A 75 -4.50 -11.17 -10.12
CA ARG A 75 -4.62 -9.81 -10.63
C ARG A 75 -3.67 -8.89 -9.85
N VAL A 76 -2.78 -8.21 -10.56
CA VAL A 76 -1.82 -7.27 -9.96
C VAL A 76 -2.13 -5.86 -10.43
N ARG A 77 -2.31 -4.93 -9.48
CA ARG A 77 -2.60 -3.52 -9.77
C ARG A 77 -1.67 -2.60 -9.00
N PHE A 78 -1.15 -1.59 -9.70
CA PHE A 78 -0.38 -0.50 -9.12
C PHE A 78 -1.06 0.83 -9.42
N LEU A 79 -1.53 1.52 -8.39
CA LEU A 79 -1.92 2.92 -8.50
C LEU A 79 -0.75 3.78 -8.01
N LEU A 80 -0.31 4.72 -8.85
CA LEU A 80 0.82 5.60 -8.58
C LEU A 80 0.39 7.07 -8.63
N GLY A 81 1.15 7.93 -7.96
CA GLY A 81 1.13 9.36 -8.23
C GLY A 81 1.72 9.68 -9.60
N ASP A 82 1.35 10.82 -10.17
CA ASP A 82 1.96 11.33 -11.40
C ASP A 82 3.27 12.05 -11.05
N PRO A 83 4.45 11.59 -11.54
CA PRO A 83 5.72 12.24 -11.21
C PRO A 83 5.79 13.70 -11.71
N GLY A 84 5.04 14.06 -12.75
CA GLY A 84 4.91 15.42 -13.26
C GLY A 84 3.72 16.21 -12.69
N GLY A 85 2.98 15.62 -11.75
CA GLY A 85 1.77 16.21 -11.19
C GLY A 85 2.03 17.36 -10.21
N GLU A 86 1.08 18.28 -10.09
CA GLU A 86 1.17 19.40 -9.15
C GLU A 86 1.23 18.92 -7.69
N VAL A 87 0.43 17.91 -7.32
CA VAL A 87 0.45 17.34 -5.97
C VAL A 87 1.81 16.73 -5.63
N THR A 88 2.47 16.08 -6.59
CA THR A 88 3.82 15.54 -6.42
C THR A 88 4.81 16.66 -6.12
N ARG A 89 4.82 17.74 -6.92
CA ARG A 89 5.68 18.91 -6.68
C ARG A 89 5.44 19.56 -5.33
N GLN A 90 4.18 19.75 -4.95
CA GLN A 90 3.81 20.32 -3.65
C GLN A 90 4.30 19.42 -2.51
N ARG A 91 4.13 18.10 -2.64
CA ARG A 91 4.60 17.16 -1.62
C ARG A 91 6.12 17.14 -1.52
N GLU A 92 6.84 17.25 -2.63
CA GLU A 92 8.30 17.38 -2.63
C GLU A 92 8.78 18.61 -1.87
N ALA A 93 8.15 19.75 -2.11
CA ALA A 93 8.48 20.99 -1.40
C ALA A 93 8.19 20.90 0.11
N VAL A 94 7.18 20.12 0.51
CA VAL A 94 6.86 19.88 1.93
C VAL A 94 7.84 18.91 2.58
N GLU A 95 8.22 17.83 1.89
CA GLU A 95 9.14 16.83 2.44
C GLU A 95 10.59 17.30 2.48
N ASP A 96 11.03 18.10 1.48
CA ASP A 96 12.38 18.68 1.38
C ASP A 96 13.53 17.69 1.68
N ILE A 97 13.46 16.52 1.04
CA ILE A 97 14.47 15.46 1.16
C ILE A 97 15.14 15.17 -0.19
N ALA A 98 16.38 14.65 -0.12
CA ALA A 98 17.18 14.32 -1.30
C ALA A 98 16.51 13.31 -2.24
N LEU A 99 15.80 12.32 -1.69
CA LEU A 99 15.06 11.33 -2.48
C LEU A 99 13.63 11.82 -2.69
N SER A 100 13.43 12.60 -3.75
CA SER A 100 12.16 13.28 -4.05
C SER A 100 10.99 12.31 -4.30
N VAL A 101 9.75 12.80 -4.25
CA VAL A 101 8.55 11.99 -4.50
C VAL A 101 8.53 11.49 -5.95
N SER A 102 8.78 12.35 -6.92
CA SER A 102 8.88 12.00 -8.34
C SER A 102 9.97 10.97 -8.61
N THR A 103 11.13 11.10 -7.96
CA THR A 103 12.21 10.10 -8.05
C THR A 103 11.73 8.74 -7.57
N ARG A 104 11.04 8.68 -6.43
CA ARG A 104 10.49 7.41 -5.89
C ARG A 104 9.40 6.82 -6.79
N ILE A 105 8.56 7.65 -7.41
CA ILE A 105 7.59 7.17 -8.41
C ILE A 105 8.32 6.58 -9.61
N ASN A 106 9.33 7.27 -10.13
CA ASN A 106 10.11 6.82 -11.29
C ASN A 106 10.87 5.52 -10.99
N MET A 107 11.41 5.33 -9.78
CA MET A 107 12.02 4.05 -9.38
C MET A 107 11.03 2.88 -9.51
N THR A 108 9.79 3.05 -9.07
CA THR A 108 8.76 2.02 -9.24
C THR A 108 8.45 1.77 -10.71
N LEU A 109 8.29 2.83 -11.51
CA LEU A 109 8.04 2.71 -12.95
C LEU A 109 9.17 1.97 -13.65
N GLU A 110 10.43 2.28 -13.34
CA GLU A 110 11.61 1.62 -13.89
C GLU A 110 11.66 0.12 -13.55
N GLU A 111 11.40 -0.24 -12.29
CA GLU A 111 11.34 -1.64 -11.87
C GLU A 111 10.20 -2.40 -12.55
N LEU A 112 9.03 -1.78 -12.71
CA LEU A 112 7.90 -2.36 -13.43
C LEU A 112 8.18 -2.50 -14.93
N ALA A 113 8.87 -1.54 -15.55
CA ALA A 113 9.26 -1.62 -16.97
C ALA A 113 10.22 -2.81 -17.23
N ARG A 114 11.06 -3.17 -16.26
CA ARG A 114 11.97 -4.34 -16.34
C ARG A 114 11.24 -5.68 -16.25
N LEU A 115 9.94 -5.70 -15.94
CA LEU A 115 9.15 -6.93 -15.90
C LEU A 115 8.74 -7.43 -17.30
N ASP A 116 9.03 -6.67 -18.37
CA ASP A 116 8.43 -6.86 -19.69
C ASP A 116 6.87 -6.77 -19.62
N PRO A 117 6.14 -6.68 -20.74
CA PRO A 117 4.68 -6.74 -20.68
C PRO A 117 4.21 -8.06 -20.05
N VAL A 118 3.57 -7.97 -18.88
CA VAL A 118 3.02 -9.12 -18.15
C VAL A 118 1.52 -9.02 -18.14
N GLU A 119 0.84 -10.01 -18.72
CA GLU A 119 -0.61 -10.12 -18.63
C GLU A 119 -1.06 -10.24 -17.17
N GLY A 120 -2.12 -9.51 -16.80
CA GLY A 120 -2.63 -9.48 -15.43
C GLY A 120 -1.95 -8.45 -14.52
N LEU A 121 -0.96 -7.68 -15.00
CA LEU A 121 -0.40 -6.53 -14.30
C LEU A 121 -0.85 -5.22 -14.94
N GLU A 122 -1.55 -4.39 -14.19
CA GLU A 122 -1.98 -3.06 -14.61
C GLU A 122 -1.30 -1.97 -13.76
N VAL A 123 -0.81 -0.91 -14.42
CA VAL A 123 -0.23 0.27 -13.77
C VAL A 123 -0.99 1.51 -14.24
N ARG A 124 -1.41 2.35 -13.29
CA ARG A 124 -2.16 3.58 -13.56
C ARG A 124 -1.68 4.72 -12.68
N PHE A 125 -1.86 5.94 -13.17
CA PHE A 125 -1.73 7.15 -12.35
C PHE A 125 -3.09 7.55 -11.78
N SER A 126 -3.15 7.92 -10.50
CA SER A 126 -4.34 8.57 -9.94
C SER A 126 -4.64 9.85 -10.72
N ALA A 127 -5.92 10.16 -10.93
CA ALA A 127 -6.33 11.39 -11.60
C ALA A 127 -5.78 12.63 -10.87
N PRO A 128 -5.50 13.74 -11.58
CA PRO A 128 -5.06 14.98 -10.94
C PRO A 128 -6.01 15.46 -9.83
N GLU A 129 -7.32 15.35 -10.07
CA GLU A 129 -8.40 15.69 -9.11
C GLU A 129 -8.29 14.90 -7.80
N ASP A 130 -7.79 13.66 -7.87
CA ASP A 130 -7.75 12.70 -6.79
C ASP A 130 -6.36 12.55 -6.16
N ALA A 131 -5.35 13.17 -6.75
CA ALA A 131 -3.97 13.01 -6.33
C ALA A 131 -3.76 13.43 -4.85
N ILE A 132 -4.51 14.44 -4.37
CA ILE A 132 -4.48 14.86 -2.95
C ILE A 132 -5.00 13.75 -2.03
N ASN A 133 -6.08 13.08 -2.42
CA ASN A 133 -6.65 11.97 -1.65
C ASN A 133 -5.67 10.79 -1.62
N HIS A 134 -5.11 10.44 -2.77
CA HIS A 134 -4.17 9.32 -2.91
C HIS A 134 -2.84 9.56 -2.15
N VAL A 135 -2.27 10.78 -2.21
CA VAL A 135 -1.02 11.07 -1.47
C VAL A 135 -1.23 11.08 0.05
N SER A 136 -2.47 11.29 0.51
CA SER A 136 -2.82 11.40 1.93
C SER A 136 -3.16 10.06 2.57
N LEU A 137 -3.48 9.04 1.78
CA LEU A 137 -3.86 7.72 2.30
C LEU A 137 -3.41 6.62 1.32
N SER A 138 -2.60 5.69 1.82
CA SER A 138 -2.22 4.50 1.04
C SER A 138 -2.94 3.25 1.55
N VAL A 139 -3.34 2.39 0.61
CA VAL A 139 -4.00 1.12 0.87
C VAL A 139 -3.30 0.03 0.05
N PHE A 140 -2.69 -0.93 0.73
CA PHE A 140 -2.06 -2.09 0.09
C PHE A 140 -2.92 -3.31 0.41
N ARG A 141 -3.58 -3.88 -0.60
CA ARG A 141 -4.52 -4.99 -0.47
C ARG A 141 -3.91 -6.30 -0.97
N PHE A 142 -4.10 -7.34 -0.18
CA PHE A 142 -3.62 -8.70 -0.35
C PHE A 142 -4.81 -9.62 -0.11
N ASP A 143 -5.62 -9.87 -1.14
CA ASP A 143 -6.93 -10.53 -1.03
C ASP A 143 -7.83 -9.87 0.04
N GLY A 144 -8.04 -10.54 1.19
CA GLY A 144 -8.83 -10.11 2.34
C GLY A 144 -8.01 -9.46 3.47
N ASP A 145 -6.71 -9.26 3.28
CA ASP A 145 -5.84 -8.50 4.18
C ASP A 145 -5.48 -7.14 3.55
N ALA A 146 -5.40 -6.10 4.36
CA ALA A 146 -5.01 -4.76 3.92
C ALA A 146 -4.05 -4.10 4.90
N LEU A 147 -3.06 -3.40 4.36
CA LEU A 147 -2.17 -2.52 5.09
C LEU A 147 -2.51 -1.08 4.73
N VAL A 148 -2.97 -0.29 5.70
CA VAL A 148 -3.48 1.07 5.48
C VAL A 148 -2.59 2.08 6.19
N THR A 149 -2.13 3.09 5.44
CA THR A 149 -1.24 4.16 5.93
C THR A 149 -1.87 5.53 5.71
N PRO A 150 -2.57 6.10 6.70
CA PRO A 150 -2.94 7.52 6.70
C PRO A 150 -1.68 8.37 6.86
N HIS A 151 -1.40 9.25 5.90
CA HIS A 151 -0.18 10.04 5.90
C HIS A 151 -0.29 11.26 6.82
N LEU A 152 0.71 11.44 7.66
CA LEU A 152 0.81 12.63 8.49
C LEU A 152 1.21 13.83 7.62
N ALA A 153 0.62 14.99 7.93
CA ALA A 153 0.57 16.15 7.03
C ALA A 153 1.92 16.61 6.46
N ARG A 154 3.00 16.50 7.24
CA ARG A 154 4.35 16.98 6.87
C ARG A 154 5.45 15.91 6.98
N LEU A 155 5.08 14.65 7.21
CA LEU A 155 6.07 13.57 7.38
C LEU A 155 6.08 12.66 6.16
N VAL A 156 7.23 12.03 5.94
CA VAL A 156 7.38 11.03 4.88
C VAL A 156 6.60 9.78 5.25
N GLY A 157 6.02 9.09 4.26
CA GLY A 157 5.10 7.98 4.51
C GLY A 157 5.63 6.78 5.31
N HIS A 158 6.93 6.71 5.65
CA HIS A 158 7.46 5.66 6.54
C HIS A 158 7.23 5.95 8.03
N ASP A 159 7.09 7.22 8.40
CA ASP A 159 6.78 7.67 9.78
C ASP A 159 5.29 7.67 10.07
N SER A 160 4.46 7.56 9.03
CA SER A 160 3.02 7.45 9.14
C SER A 160 2.59 6.15 9.82
N PRO A 161 1.52 6.13 10.63
CA PRO A 161 1.01 4.92 11.27
C PRO A 161 0.53 3.90 10.23
N LEU A 162 0.59 2.61 10.59
CA LEU A 162 0.10 1.52 9.75
C LEU A 162 -0.95 0.71 10.49
N LEU A 163 -2.07 0.46 9.82
CA LEU A 163 -3.09 -0.48 10.28
C LEU A 163 -3.03 -1.74 9.42
N HIS A 164 -2.85 -2.89 10.06
CA HIS A 164 -3.09 -4.19 9.43
C HIS A 164 -4.52 -4.61 9.70
N LEU A 165 -5.31 -4.66 8.64
CA LEU A 165 -6.71 -5.06 8.65
C LEU A 165 -6.87 -6.44 8.01
N ARG A 166 -7.79 -7.23 8.54
CA ARG A 166 -8.31 -8.44 7.93
C ARG A 166 -9.82 -8.35 7.83
N ARG A 167 -10.37 -8.64 6.66
CA ARG A 167 -11.81 -8.64 6.42
C ARG A 167 -12.49 -9.68 7.29
N VAL A 168 -13.50 -9.28 8.07
CA VAL A 168 -14.29 -10.18 8.93
C VAL A 168 -15.76 -10.21 8.52
N GLY A 169 -16.29 -9.10 8.00
CA GLY A 169 -17.67 -8.98 7.54
C GLY A 169 -17.85 -7.83 6.57
N GLU A 170 -19.08 -7.60 6.15
CA GLU A 170 -19.41 -6.53 5.20
C GLU A 170 -19.46 -5.15 5.86
N GLY A 171 -18.99 -4.12 5.15
CA GLY A 171 -19.11 -2.72 5.56
C GLY A 171 -18.18 -2.30 6.71
N GLY A 172 -17.20 -3.14 7.02
CA GLY A 172 -16.15 -2.89 8.01
C GLY A 172 -15.11 -1.86 7.57
N MET A 173 -14.02 -1.74 8.35
CA MET A 173 -12.90 -0.87 7.99
C MET A 173 -12.19 -1.35 6.73
N PHE A 174 -12.02 -2.68 6.60
CA PHE A 174 -11.40 -3.26 5.41
C PHE A 174 -12.14 -2.82 4.13
N ASP A 175 -13.47 -3.00 4.11
CA ASP A 175 -14.29 -2.65 2.94
C ASP A 175 -14.20 -1.15 2.64
N ARG A 176 -14.29 -0.28 3.65
CA ARG A 176 -14.23 1.18 3.47
C ARG A 176 -12.90 1.67 2.90
N PHE A 177 -11.78 1.15 3.38
CA PHE A 177 -10.48 1.52 2.84
C PHE A 177 -10.24 0.90 1.46
N SER A 178 -10.75 -0.31 1.22
CA SER A 178 -10.68 -0.94 -0.10
C SER A 178 -11.51 -0.15 -1.12
N GLU A 179 -12.75 0.21 -0.79
CA GLU A 179 -13.63 1.07 -1.60
C GLU A 179 -12.98 2.41 -1.92
N HIS A 180 -12.30 3.04 -0.96
CA HIS A 180 -11.51 4.26 -1.22
C HIS A 180 -10.47 4.02 -2.32
N ALA A 181 -9.69 2.94 -2.25
CA ALA A 181 -8.68 2.63 -3.26
C ALA A 181 -9.30 2.30 -4.62
N GLU A 182 -10.44 1.58 -4.64
CA GLU A 182 -11.18 1.29 -5.87
C GLU A 182 -11.76 2.55 -6.51
N GLU A 183 -12.24 3.50 -5.71
CA GLU A 183 -12.77 4.78 -6.19
C GLU A 183 -11.69 5.65 -6.83
N LEU A 184 -10.46 5.59 -6.32
CA LEU A 184 -9.30 6.24 -6.97
C LEU A 184 -8.90 5.48 -8.25
N TRP A 185 -8.97 4.15 -8.25
CA TRP A 185 -8.65 3.32 -9.41
C TRP A 185 -9.63 3.49 -10.55
N SER A 186 -10.94 3.56 -10.28
CA SER A 186 -11.98 3.65 -11.32
C SER A 186 -11.85 4.92 -12.16
N ARG A 187 -11.36 6.01 -11.55
CA ARG A 187 -11.13 7.33 -12.18
C ARG A 187 -9.67 7.55 -12.60
N SER A 188 -8.79 6.58 -12.34
CA SER A 188 -7.37 6.66 -12.71
C SER A 188 -7.17 6.65 -14.22
N ARG A 189 -5.99 7.12 -14.65
CA ARG A 189 -5.58 7.19 -16.04
C ARG A 189 -4.41 6.24 -16.30
N SER A 190 -4.32 5.71 -17.51
CA SER A 190 -3.19 4.87 -17.91
C SER A 190 -1.86 5.59 -17.74
N VAL A 191 -0.82 4.84 -17.41
CA VAL A 191 0.57 5.28 -17.60
C VAL A 191 0.81 5.28 -19.11
N GLY A 192 1.08 6.47 -19.66
CA GLY A 192 1.33 6.69 -21.08
C GLY A 192 2.80 6.98 -21.34
#